data_AF-A0A534HSK2-F1
#
_entry.id   AF-A0A534HSK2-F1
#
_cell.length_a   1.000
_cell.length_b   1.000
_cell.length_c   1.000
_cell.angle_alpha   90.00
_cell.angle_beta   90.00
_cell.angle_gamma   90.00
#
_symmetry.space_group_name_H-M   'P 1'
#
loop_
_entity.id
_entity.type
_entity.pdbx_description
1 polymer ?
#
loop_
_entity_poly.entity_id
_entity_poly.type
_entity_poly.pdbx_seq_one_letter_code
_entity_poly.pdbx_strand_id
1 'polypeptide(L)' 'PGALTHTSIALRDALAGAALPFIEVHLSNIFAREPFRRHSYVSDIAVGVITGLGACGYEAAVRAAAARLARSP' A
#
# COMPACT_ATOMS: atom_id res chain seq x y z
N PRO A 1 1.33 -5.33 0.75
CA PRO A 1 1.55 -6.18 1.94
C PRO A 1 2.13 -7.55 1.56
N GLY A 2 3.31 -7.56 0.93
CA GLY A 2 3.92 -8.80 0.43
C GLY A 2 2.95 -9.62 -0.44
N ALA A 3 3.02 -10.96 -0.32
CA ALA A 3 2.14 -11.86 -1.08
C ALA A 3 0.65 -11.71 -0.76
N LEU A 4 0.31 -11.33 0.48
CA LEU A 4 -1.09 -11.18 0.91
C LEU A 4 -1.83 -10.08 0.15
N THR A 5 -1.11 -9.16 -0.50
CA THR A 5 -1.78 -8.16 -1.34
C THR A 5 -2.56 -8.79 -2.49
N HIS A 6 -2.10 -9.92 -3.01
CA HIS A 6 -2.68 -10.58 -4.18
C HIS A 6 -3.79 -11.58 -3.81
N THR A 7 -3.99 -11.87 -2.52
CA THR A 7 -4.85 -13.00 -2.09
C THR A 7 -5.76 -12.69 -0.91
N SER A 8 -5.43 -11.74 -0.04
CA SER A 8 -6.09 -11.58 1.25
C SER A 8 -7.21 -10.54 1.23
N ILE A 9 -8.42 -10.99 0.90
CA ILE A 9 -9.65 -10.22 1.10
C ILE A 9 -9.87 -9.94 2.60
N ALA A 10 -9.52 -10.89 3.47
CA ALA A 10 -9.63 -10.70 4.92
C ALA A 10 -8.79 -9.50 5.43
N LEU A 11 -7.58 -9.31 4.88
CA LEU A 11 -6.76 -8.14 5.22
C LEU A 11 -7.37 -6.84 4.70
N ARG A 12 -7.92 -6.86 3.47
CA ARG A 12 -8.64 -5.72 2.89
C ARG A 12 -9.80 -5.29 3.78
N ASP A 13 -10.64 -6.23 4.20
CA ASP A 13 -11.81 -5.96 5.02
C ASP A 13 -11.42 -5.47 6.42
N ALA A 14 -10.35 -6.01 7.00
CA ALA A 14 -9.80 -5.51 8.27
C ALA A 14 -9.30 -4.05 8.15
N LEU A 15 -8.60 -3.71 7.07
CA LEU A 15 -8.15 -2.33 6.81
C LEU A 15 -9.31 -1.38 6.58
N ALA A 16 -10.32 -1.80 5.81
CA ALA A 16 -11.53 -1.02 5.59
C ALA A 16 -12.32 -0.80 6.90
N GLY A 17 -12.48 -1.84 7.71
CA GLY A 17 -13.18 -1.78 8.99
C GLY A 17 -12.45 -0.97 10.06
N ALA A 18 -11.11 -0.91 10.02
CA ALA A 18 -10.33 -0.06 10.90
C ALA A 18 -10.55 1.44 10.67
N ALA A 19 -11.07 1.82 9.49
CA ALA A 19 -11.33 3.20 9.10
C ALA A 19 -10.11 4.15 9.24
N LEU A 20 -8.89 3.60 9.14
CA LEU A 20 -7.64 4.35 9.19
C LEU A 20 -7.05 4.48 7.77
N PRO A 21 -6.52 5.66 7.39
CA PRO A 21 -5.82 5.80 6.11
C PRO A 21 -4.50 5.02 6.15
N PHE A 22 -4.19 4.31 5.07
CA PHE A 22 -2.93 3.59 4.94
C PHE A 22 -2.31 3.78 3.54
N ILE A 23 -1.00 3.55 3.45
CA ILE A 23 -0.22 3.59 2.21
C ILE A 23 0.35 2.19 1.96
N GLU A 24 0.14 1.65 0.77
CA GLU A 24 0.71 0.36 0.39
C GLU A 24 2.14 0.53 -0.13
N VAL A 25 3.08 -0.26 0.41
CA VAL A 25 4.49 -0.23 0.00
C VAL A 25 4.94 -1.62 -0.44
N HIS A 26 5.67 -1.68 -1.57
CA HIS A 26 6.36 -2.86 -2.08
C HIS A 26 7.80 -2.54 -2.43
N LEU A 27 8.74 -3.31 -1.89
CA LEU A 27 10.17 -3.17 -2.20
C LEU A 27 10.44 -3.33 -3.71
N SER A 28 9.93 -4.43 -4.29
CA SER A 28 10.05 -4.72 -5.72
C SER A 28 8.96 -4.04 -6.54
N ASN A 29 9.20 -3.81 -7.83
CA ASN A 29 8.17 -3.38 -8.77
C ASN A 29 7.23 -4.54 -9.08
N ILE A 30 6.01 -4.54 -8.55
CA ILE A 30 5.03 -5.63 -8.76
C ILE A 30 4.50 -5.68 -10.21
N PHE A 31 4.57 -4.57 -10.94
CA PHE A 31 4.12 -4.48 -12.34
C PHE A 31 5.13 -5.10 -13.32
N ALA A 32 6.42 -5.13 -12.96
CA ALA A 32 7.48 -5.79 -13.74
C ALA A 32 7.54 -7.31 -13.54
N ARG A 33 6.61 -7.87 -12.76
CA ARG A 33 6.58 -9.28 -12.37
C ARG A 33 5.43 -10.04 -13.03
N GLU A 34 5.23 -11.28 -12.59
CA GLU A 34 4.21 -12.19 -13.09
C GLU A 34 2.81 -11.54 -13.05
N PRO A 35 1.92 -11.82 -14.02
CA PRO A 35 0.61 -11.17 -14.11
C PRO A 35 -0.22 -11.24 -12.81
N PHE A 36 -0.14 -12.35 -12.07
CA PHE A 36 -0.88 -12.49 -10.80
C PHE A 36 -0.41 -11.53 -9.71
N ARG A 37 0.79 -10.95 -9.83
CA ARG A 37 1.30 -9.95 -8.88
C ARG A 37 0.87 -8.52 -9.20
N ARG A 38 0.23 -8.31 -10.34
CA ARG A 38 -0.24 -6.97 -10.74
C ARG A 38 -1.57 -6.62 -10.10
N HIS A 39 -2.32 -7.62 -9.64
CA HIS A 39 -3.57 -7.42 -8.91
C HIS A 39 -3.31 -7.30 -7.42
N SER A 40 -3.93 -6.31 -6.78
CA SER A 40 -3.88 -6.08 -5.34
C SER A 40 -5.30 -5.85 -4.83
N TYR A 41 -5.68 -6.55 -3.77
CA TYR A 41 -6.95 -6.37 -3.07
C TYR A 41 -6.96 -5.15 -2.14
N VAL A 42 -5.82 -4.52 -1.88
CA VAL A 42 -5.74 -3.37 -0.96
C VAL A 42 -5.38 -2.07 -1.66
N SER A 43 -4.92 -2.11 -2.91
CA SER A 43 -4.53 -0.90 -3.65
C SER A 43 -5.71 0.04 -3.94
N ASP A 44 -6.92 -0.49 -4.11
CA ASP A 44 -8.15 0.27 -4.38
C ASP A 44 -8.60 1.12 -3.18
N ILE A 45 -8.32 0.64 -1.96
CA ILE A 45 -8.70 1.31 -0.70
C ILE A 45 -7.52 2.04 -0.02
N ALA A 46 -6.32 1.99 -0.58
CA ALA A 46 -5.15 2.72 -0.06
C ALA A 46 -5.20 4.21 -0.42
N VAL A 47 -4.57 5.07 0.38
CA VAL A 47 -4.34 6.49 0.03
C VAL A 47 -3.42 6.61 -1.19
N GLY A 48 -2.49 5.67 -1.33
CA GLY A 48 -1.57 5.58 -2.45
C GLY A 48 -0.74 4.31 -2.36
N VAL A 49 -0.08 3.99 -3.47
CA VAL A 49 0.76 2.80 -3.63
C VAL A 49 2.15 3.22 -4.07
N ILE A 50 3.18 2.72 -3.40
CA ILE A 50 4.59 2.93 -3.75
C ILE A 50 5.22 1.56 -4.00
N THR A 51 5.74 1.34 -5.20
CA THR A 51 6.33 0.05 -5.61
C THR A 51 7.62 0.25 -6.39
N GLY A 52 8.60 -0.64 -6.18
CA GLY A 52 9.83 -0.67 -6.99
C GLY A 52 10.95 0.25 -6.54
N LEU A 53 10.81 0.91 -5.38
CA LEU A 53 11.81 1.85 -4.84
C LEU A 53 12.61 1.27 -3.68
N GLY A 54 12.57 -0.05 -3.46
CA GLY A 54 13.26 -0.69 -2.35
C GLY A 54 12.91 -0.05 -1.00
N ALA A 55 13.91 0.09 -0.13
CA ALA A 55 13.73 0.69 1.20
C ALA A 55 13.28 2.16 1.15
N CYS A 56 13.69 2.92 0.12
CA CYS A 56 13.29 4.32 -0.06
C CYS A 56 11.77 4.49 -0.20
N GLY A 57 11.05 3.45 -0.61
CA GLY A 57 9.58 3.47 -0.64
C GLY A 57 8.96 3.69 0.75
N TYR A 58 9.58 3.19 1.82
CA TYR A 58 9.12 3.43 3.19
C TYR A 58 9.35 4.87 3.62
N GLU A 59 10.50 5.47 3.29
CA GLU A 59 10.77 6.88 3.58
C GLU A 59 9.74 7.80 2.89
N ALA A 60 9.45 7.53 1.62
CA ALA A 60 8.44 8.26 0.86
C ALA A 60 7.04 8.10 1.49
N ALA A 61 6.67 6.88 1.92
CA ALA A 61 5.40 6.63 2.59
C ALA A 61 5.28 7.40 3.92
N VAL A 62 6.34 7.40 4.75
CA VAL A 62 6.36 8.13 6.03
C VAL A 62 6.22 9.64 5.80
N ARG A 63 6.95 10.20 4.83
CA ARG A 63 6.82 11.63 4.47
C ARG A 63 5.42 11.96 4.00
N ALA A 64 4.82 11.12 3.15
CA ALA A 64 3.45 11.30 2.67
C ALA A 64 2.42 11.22 3.82
N ALA A 65 2.59 10.27 4.75
CA ALA A 65 1.74 10.13 5.93
C ALA A 65 1.84 11.35 6.85
N ALA A 66 3.05 11.82 7.16
CA ALA A 66 3.28 13.01 7.97
C ALA A 66 2.65 14.27 7.33
N ALA A 67 2.86 14.45 6.02
CA ALA A 67 2.25 15.55 5.30
C ALA A 67 0.71 15.47 5.26
N ARG A 68 0.13 14.27 5.25
CA ARG A 68 -1.33 14.08 5.35
C ARG A 68 -1.84 14.47 6.73
N LEU A 69 -1.20 13.99 7.79
CA LEU A 69 -1.57 14.31 9.16
C LEU A 69 -1.50 15.81 9.44
N ALA A 70 -0.48 16.49 8.91
CA ALA A 70 -0.32 17.94 9.07
C ALA A 70 -1.40 18.77 8.34
N ARG A 71 -2.11 18.19 7.35
CA ARG A 71 -3.20 18.85 6.61
C ARG A 71 -4.59 18.51 7.15
N SER A 72 -4.69 17.49 8.00
CA SER A 72 -5.95 17.19 8.68
C SER A 72 -6.19 18.27 9.74
N PRO A 73 -7.35 18.94 9.75
CA PRO A 73 -7.72 19.86 10.82
C PRO A 73 -7.84 19.15 12.17
#